data_AF-A0A1E7EKM5-F1
#
_entry.id   AF-A0A1E7EKM5-F1
#
_cell.length_a   1.000
_cell.length_b   1.000
_cell.length_c   1.000
_cell.angle_alpha   90.00
_cell.angle_beta   90.00
_cell.angle_gamma   90.00
#
_symmetry.space_group_name_H-M   'P 1'
#
loop_
_entity.id
_entity.type
_entity.pdbx_description
1 polymer ?
#
loop_
_entity_poly.entity_id
_entity_poly.type
_entity_poly.pdbx_seq_one_letter_code
_entity_poly.pdbx_strand_id
1 'polypeptide(L)'
;MFDEATYFNQPLANWDTSQVSDMGGMFRKATYFNQPLSNWDTSQVSTSMNSMFRYATFFNQPIGSWNVSQVSNMGAMFLGATSFNQAIGEWNTSQVQYMAGMFFGAYDFNQSVDTWNVSQVESMIFMFYYASDFNQCLSTWAGKTPDNVGTNSMLDRTDCPDGIGYPNATIGPWCQNYTQGCFASGFEPSQQPSDLPSNKPTDVPTKSPTNAPTNSPTTKRQKKKSIKKTKKQVKKKSKKM
;
A
#
# COMPACT_ATOMS: atom_id res chain seq x y z
N MET A 1 5.76 17.01 16.14
CA MET A 1 6.20 18.41 15.92
C MET A 1 5.28 19.17 14.96
N PHE A 2 4.79 18.55 13.88
CA PHE A 2 3.84 19.11 12.91
C PHE A 2 2.49 18.37 12.92
N ASP A 3 2.08 17.91 14.11
CA ASP A 3 0.80 17.23 14.30
C ASP A 3 -0.35 18.17 13.96
N GLU A 4 -1.30 17.67 13.17
CA GLU A 4 -2.48 18.37 12.65
C GLU A 4 -2.18 19.60 11.78
N ALA A 5 -0.92 19.80 11.39
CA ALA A 5 -0.49 20.88 10.50
C ALA A 5 -0.90 20.56 9.04
N THR A 6 -2.20 20.57 8.78
CA THR A 6 -2.86 20.07 7.56
C THR A 6 -2.14 20.52 6.28
N TYR A 7 -1.79 21.82 6.20
CA TYR A 7 -1.17 22.44 5.02
C TYR A 7 0.37 22.55 5.08
N PHE A 8 1.01 21.98 6.09
CA PHE A 8 2.46 22.06 6.22
C PHE A 8 3.14 21.23 5.12
N ASN A 9 4.01 21.88 4.35
CA ASN A 9 4.77 21.25 3.26
C ASN A 9 6.06 22.05 2.98
N GLN A 10 6.73 22.52 4.03
CA GLN A 10 7.95 23.34 3.92
C GLN A 10 9.21 22.47 3.97
N PRO A 11 10.30 22.82 3.26
CA PRO A 11 11.50 22.00 3.21
C PRO A 11 12.11 21.70 4.60
N LEU A 12 12.46 20.43 4.83
CA LEU A 12 13.08 19.93 6.08
C LEU A 12 14.38 19.16 5.86
N ALA A 13 14.88 19.10 4.62
CA ALA A 13 16.01 18.24 4.25
C ALA A 13 17.33 18.54 5.00
N ASN A 14 17.48 19.76 5.54
CA ASN A 14 18.68 20.22 6.23
C ASN A 14 18.58 20.15 7.76
N TRP A 15 17.52 19.54 8.29
CA TRP A 15 17.37 19.38 9.73
C TRP A 15 18.32 18.29 10.25
N ASP A 16 19.00 18.57 11.35
CA ASP A 16 19.76 17.56 12.08
C ASP A 16 18.81 16.77 12.98
N THR A 17 18.60 15.49 12.63
CA THR A 17 17.78 14.56 13.39
C THR A 17 18.60 13.51 14.15
N SER A 18 19.93 13.63 14.15
CA SER A 18 20.86 12.61 14.69
C SER A 18 20.70 12.36 16.19
N GLN A 19 20.01 13.24 16.92
CA GLN A 19 19.75 13.13 18.36
C GLN A 19 18.28 12.87 18.69
N VAL A 20 17.43 12.64 17.69
CA VAL A 20 15.99 12.38 17.91
C VAL A 20 15.79 10.92 18.30
N SER A 21 15.21 10.68 19.47
CA SER A 21 14.93 9.33 20.00
C SER A 21 13.49 8.86 19.82
N ASP A 22 12.57 9.77 19.51
CA ASP A 22 11.15 9.51 19.29
C ASP A 22 10.62 10.39 18.14
N MET A 23 10.03 9.76 17.11
CA MET A 23 9.42 10.42 15.96
C MET A 23 7.90 10.19 15.88
N GLY A 24 7.31 9.66 16.95
CA GLY A 24 5.88 9.39 17.09
C GLY A 24 5.02 10.62 16.76
N GLY A 25 4.05 10.43 15.87
CA GLY A 25 3.08 11.45 15.48
C GLY A 25 3.67 12.72 14.84
N MET A 26 4.94 12.71 14.39
CA MET A 26 5.61 13.94 13.97
C MET A 26 4.86 14.70 12.87
N PHE A 27 4.26 14.00 11.91
CA PHE A 27 3.49 14.53 10.78
C PHE A 27 2.05 13.98 10.76
N ARG A 28 1.52 13.56 11.92
CA ARG A 28 0.15 13.07 12.01
C ARG A 28 -0.81 14.17 11.51
N LYS A 29 -1.73 13.82 10.61
CA LYS A 29 -2.69 14.71 9.94
C LYS A 29 -2.06 15.92 9.22
N ALA A 30 -0.76 15.88 8.91
CA ALA A 30 -0.14 16.85 7.99
C ALA A 30 -0.48 16.46 6.54
N THR A 31 -1.77 16.59 6.19
CA THR A 31 -2.40 16.05 4.97
C THR A 31 -1.58 16.31 3.70
N TYR A 32 -1.13 17.55 3.50
CA TYR A 32 -0.42 17.99 2.30
C TYR A 32 1.11 17.83 2.38
N PHE A 33 1.64 17.26 3.46
CA PHE A 33 3.08 17.10 3.62
C PHE A 33 3.62 16.04 2.65
N ASN A 34 4.63 16.43 1.85
CA ASN A 34 5.30 15.53 0.90
C ASN A 34 6.73 16.00 0.60
N GLN A 35 7.44 16.52 1.60
CA GLN A 35 8.83 16.97 1.43
C GLN A 35 9.82 15.82 1.62
N PRO A 36 10.96 15.81 0.89
CA PRO A 36 11.94 14.74 0.98
C PRO A 36 12.55 14.66 2.39
N LEU A 37 12.63 13.43 2.91
CA LEU A 37 13.19 13.11 4.23
C LEU A 37 14.32 12.06 4.17
N SER A 38 14.81 11.72 2.98
CA SER A 38 15.81 10.66 2.77
C SER A 38 17.14 10.91 3.50
N ASN A 39 17.44 12.17 3.82
CA ASN A 39 18.68 12.60 4.48
C ASN A 39 18.58 12.61 6.01
N TRP A 40 17.41 12.34 6.58
CA TRP A 40 17.25 12.29 8.03
C TRP A 40 17.99 11.09 8.61
N ASP A 41 18.75 11.34 9.68
CA ASP A 41 19.32 10.29 10.50
C ASP A 41 18.27 9.81 11.51
N THR A 42 17.86 8.55 11.38
CA THR A 42 16.90 7.89 12.28
C THR A 42 17.57 6.88 13.21
N SER A 43 18.90 6.78 13.21
CA SER A 43 19.65 5.73 13.91
C SER A 43 19.52 5.74 15.42
N GLN A 44 19.13 6.88 16.02
CA GLN A 44 18.89 7.03 17.45
C GLN A 44 17.42 6.84 17.85
N VAL A 45 16.51 6.64 16.90
CA VAL A 45 15.08 6.44 17.19
C VAL A 45 14.89 5.02 17.70
N SER A 46 14.79 4.86 19.02
CA SER A 46 14.64 3.57 19.69
C SER A 46 13.24 3.34 20.26
N THR A 47 12.50 4.41 20.55
CA THR A 47 11.19 4.28 21.19
C THR A 47 10.09 4.08 20.15
N SER A 48 9.84 5.10 19.32
CA SER A 48 8.59 5.12 18.56
C SER A 48 8.69 5.89 17.25
N MET A 49 8.07 5.30 16.21
CA MET A 49 7.63 5.97 14.99
C MET A 49 6.09 5.87 14.83
N ASN A 50 5.37 5.56 15.92
CA ASN A 50 3.94 5.34 15.90
C ASN A 50 3.19 6.55 15.32
N SER A 51 2.21 6.32 14.45
CA SER A 51 1.41 7.38 13.83
C SER A 51 2.18 8.51 13.14
N MET A 52 3.48 8.35 12.81
CA MET A 52 4.32 9.43 12.30
C MET A 52 3.71 10.13 11.08
N PHE A 53 3.13 9.37 10.15
CA PHE A 53 2.47 9.85 8.92
C PHE A 53 0.98 9.53 8.88
N ARG A 54 0.36 9.25 10.04
CA ARG A 54 -1.07 8.92 10.10
C ARG A 54 -1.90 10.07 9.51
N TYR A 55 -2.68 9.81 8.46
CA TYR A 55 -3.47 10.78 7.68
C TYR A 55 -2.64 11.87 6.97
N ALA A 56 -1.35 11.66 6.72
CA ALA A 56 -0.56 12.45 5.78
C ALA A 56 -0.83 11.96 4.35
N THR A 57 -2.03 12.24 3.84
CA THR A 57 -2.58 11.59 2.63
C THR A 57 -1.70 11.73 1.39
N PHE A 58 -0.96 12.84 1.24
CA PHE A 58 -0.09 13.10 0.09
C PHE A 58 1.35 12.60 0.28
N PHE A 59 1.73 12.08 1.45
CA PHE A 59 3.10 11.68 1.72
C PHE A 59 3.46 10.42 0.91
N ASN A 60 4.48 10.54 0.06
CA ASN A 60 4.99 9.43 -0.77
C ASN A 60 6.48 9.61 -1.07
N GLN A 61 7.28 10.00 -0.07
CA GLN A 61 8.71 10.26 -0.23
C GLN A 61 9.56 9.04 0.12
N PRO A 62 10.68 8.80 -0.58
CA PRO A 62 11.54 7.65 -0.33
C PRO A 62 12.15 7.73 1.07
N ILE A 63 11.82 6.75 1.90
CA ILE A 63 12.31 6.58 3.28
C ILE A 63 12.90 5.19 3.53
N GLY A 64 13.09 4.40 2.46
CA GLY A 64 13.71 3.07 2.55
C GLY A 64 15.13 3.07 3.10
N SER A 65 15.83 4.22 3.06
CA SER A 65 17.17 4.39 3.63
C SER A 65 17.20 4.60 5.15
N TRP A 66 16.05 4.78 5.80
CA TRP A 66 16.00 5.00 7.23
C TRP A 66 16.48 3.78 8.02
N ASN A 67 17.30 4.03 9.04
CA ASN A 67 17.67 3.02 10.02
C ASN A 67 16.55 2.91 11.07
N VAL A 68 15.79 1.83 11.02
CA VAL A 68 14.71 1.54 11.98
C VAL A 68 15.04 0.37 12.92
N SER A 69 16.31 -0.06 12.95
CA SER A 69 16.75 -1.28 13.65
C SER A 69 16.56 -1.25 15.17
N GLN A 70 16.35 -0.06 15.76
CA GLN A 70 16.11 0.11 17.19
C GLN A 70 14.64 0.40 17.51
N VAL A 71 13.79 0.64 16.51
CA VAL A 71 12.41 1.08 16.73
C VAL A 71 11.56 -0.08 17.24
N SER A 72 10.89 0.10 18.38
CA SER A 72 9.98 -0.90 18.95
C SER A 72 8.51 -0.71 18.56
N ASN A 73 8.07 0.52 18.24
CA ASN A 73 6.68 0.82 17.91
C ASN A 73 6.52 1.53 16.55
N MET A 74 5.83 0.86 15.62
CA MET A 74 5.44 1.40 14.30
C MET A 74 3.91 1.41 14.09
N GLY A 75 3.14 1.26 15.17
CA GLY A 75 1.68 1.21 15.12
C GLY A 75 1.08 2.44 14.43
N ALA A 76 0.17 2.20 13.50
CA ALA A 76 -0.51 3.23 12.70
C ALA A 76 0.40 4.22 11.95
N MET A 77 1.69 3.92 11.73
CA MET A 77 2.66 4.84 11.13
C MET A 77 2.17 5.48 9.81
N PHE A 78 1.54 4.69 8.94
CA PHE A 78 0.99 5.11 7.64
C PHE A 78 -0.54 4.98 7.57
N LEU A 79 -1.23 4.93 8.73
CA LEU A 79 -2.69 4.82 8.75
C LEU A 79 -3.33 5.98 7.98
N GLY A 80 -4.03 5.69 6.90
CA GLY A 80 -4.68 6.68 6.03
C GLY A 80 -3.69 7.56 5.24
N ALA A 81 -2.42 7.19 5.13
CA ALA A 81 -1.47 7.79 4.21
C ALA A 81 -1.73 7.25 2.79
N THR A 82 -2.85 7.67 2.20
CA THR A 82 -3.45 7.03 1.02
C THR A 82 -2.51 6.89 -0.17
N SER A 83 -1.59 7.83 -0.37
CA SER A 83 -0.66 7.84 -1.52
C SER A 83 0.67 7.14 -1.26
N PHE A 84 0.91 6.61 -0.05
CA PHE A 84 2.21 6.07 0.32
C PHE A 84 2.45 4.70 -0.34
N ASN A 85 3.48 4.62 -1.19
CA ASN A 85 3.84 3.39 -1.90
C ASN A 85 5.36 3.30 -2.14
N GLN A 86 6.16 3.58 -1.11
CA GLN A 86 7.62 3.60 -1.21
C GLN A 86 8.24 2.30 -0.69
N ALA A 87 9.31 1.87 -1.36
CA ALA A 87 10.02 0.64 -1.01
C ALA A 87 10.64 0.74 0.40
N ILE A 88 10.17 -0.11 1.29
CA ILE A 88 10.59 -0.22 2.71
C ILE A 88 10.89 -1.67 3.13
N GLY A 89 10.98 -2.59 2.15
CA GLY A 89 11.27 -4.00 2.41
C GLY A 89 12.62 -4.23 3.08
N GLU A 90 13.60 -3.35 2.85
CA GLU A 90 14.95 -3.47 3.42
C GLU A 90 15.08 -2.97 4.87
N TRP A 91 13.97 -2.53 5.49
CA TRP A 91 13.97 -2.15 6.89
C TRP A 91 14.25 -3.35 7.81
N ASN A 92 15.18 -3.17 8.75
CA ASN A 92 15.39 -4.13 9.82
C ASN A 92 14.32 -3.95 10.92
N THR A 93 13.27 -4.76 10.88
CA THR A 93 12.15 -4.71 11.83
C THR A 93 12.31 -5.64 13.04
N SER A 94 13.51 -6.20 13.28
CA SER A 94 13.72 -7.25 14.30
C SER A 94 13.40 -6.83 15.74
N GLN A 95 13.34 -5.53 16.03
CA GLN A 95 12.98 -4.99 17.35
C GLN A 95 11.53 -4.51 17.44
N VAL A 96 10.76 -4.53 16.34
CA VAL A 96 9.41 -3.99 16.32
C VAL A 96 8.44 -4.94 17.02
N GLN A 97 7.74 -4.42 18.02
CA GLN A 97 6.72 -5.12 18.81
C GLN A 97 5.30 -4.77 18.38
N TYR A 98 5.08 -3.54 17.88
CA TYR A 98 3.73 -3.04 17.57
C TYR A 98 3.62 -2.58 16.11
N MET A 99 2.79 -3.26 15.32
CA MET A 99 2.48 -2.93 13.91
C MET A 99 0.98 -2.75 13.64
N ALA A 100 0.14 -2.76 14.68
CA ALA A 100 -1.31 -2.63 14.54
C ALA A 100 -1.70 -1.42 13.67
N GLY A 101 -2.52 -1.65 12.65
CA GLY A 101 -3.02 -0.63 11.73
C GLY A 101 -1.95 0.14 10.94
N MET A 102 -0.71 -0.35 10.84
CA MET A 102 0.41 0.39 10.23
C MET A 102 0.09 0.95 8.83
N PHE A 103 -0.61 0.19 8.00
CA PHE A 103 -1.04 0.53 6.64
C PHE A 103 -2.56 0.55 6.48
N PHE A 104 -3.33 0.67 7.58
CA PHE A 104 -4.78 0.76 7.49
C PHE A 104 -5.17 1.91 6.56
N GLY A 105 -5.91 1.63 5.48
CA GLY A 105 -6.36 2.63 4.51
C GLY A 105 -5.23 3.33 3.74
N ALA A 106 -4.02 2.77 3.70
CA ALA A 106 -2.96 3.19 2.78
C ALA A 106 -3.25 2.58 1.40
N TYR A 107 -4.23 3.15 0.69
CA TYR A 107 -4.83 2.57 -0.52
C TYR A 107 -3.81 2.13 -1.56
N ASP A 108 -2.81 2.97 -1.84
CA ASP A 108 -1.83 2.73 -2.91
C ASP A 108 -0.67 1.82 -2.48
N PHE A 109 -0.58 1.40 -1.20
CA PHE A 109 0.57 0.65 -0.69
C PHE A 109 0.60 -0.77 -1.24
N ASN A 110 1.60 -1.08 -2.05
CA ASN A 110 1.78 -2.42 -2.65
C ASN A 110 3.28 -2.79 -2.79
N GLN A 111 4.07 -2.54 -1.74
CA GLN A 111 5.50 -2.87 -1.72
C GLN A 111 5.77 -4.16 -0.96
N SER A 112 6.76 -4.93 -1.42
CA SER A 112 7.17 -6.16 -0.76
C SER A 112 7.71 -5.88 0.65
N VAL A 113 7.25 -6.68 1.61
CA VAL A 113 7.65 -6.65 3.04
C VAL A 113 7.92 -8.06 3.58
N ASP A 114 8.04 -9.08 2.72
CA ASP A 114 8.28 -10.47 3.16
C ASP A 114 9.63 -10.65 3.89
N THR A 115 10.58 -9.78 3.59
CA THR A 115 11.90 -9.69 4.21
C THR A 115 11.85 -9.26 5.67
N TRP A 116 10.77 -8.61 6.12
CA TRP A 116 10.64 -8.16 7.50
C TRP A 116 10.74 -9.32 8.49
N ASN A 117 11.30 -9.01 9.66
CA ASN A 117 11.30 -9.89 10.81
C ASN A 117 10.11 -9.53 11.70
N VAL A 118 9.16 -10.45 11.83
CA VAL A 118 7.94 -10.30 12.63
C VAL A 118 7.92 -11.18 13.89
N SER A 119 9.07 -11.75 14.27
CA SER A 119 9.17 -12.70 15.39
C SER A 119 9.01 -12.09 16.79
N GLN A 120 9.11 -10.76 16.90
CA GLN A 120 8.92 -10.03 18.15
C GLN A 120 7.60 -9.23 18.16
N VAL A 121 6.80 -9.30 17.08
CA VAL A 121 5.56 -8.54 16.99
C VAL A 121 4.52 -9.14 17.93
N GLU A 122 3.82 -8.29 18.66
CA GLU A 122 2.74 -8.67 19.58
C GLU A 122 1.36 -8.46 18.93
N SER A 123 1.24 -7.53 17.98
CA SER A 123 -0.03 -7.20 17.32
C SER A 123 0.14 -6.68 15.89
N MET A 124 -0.63 -7.28 14.96
CA MET A 124 -0.80 -6.89 13.56
C MET A 124 -2.28 -6.66 13.21
N ILE A 125 -3.12 -6.41 14.22
CA ILE A 125 -4.56 -6.18 14.04
C ILE A 125 -4.75 -5.02 13.04
N PHE A 126 -5.60 -5.22 12.05
CA PHE A 126 -5.89 -4.28 10.96
C PHE A 126 -4.68 -3.76 10.17
N MET A 127 -3.51 -4.43 10.18
CA MET A 127 -2.28 -3.88 9.61
C MET A 127 -2.42 -3.38 8.17
N PHE A 128 -3.09 -4.12 7.28
CA PHE A 128 -3.37 -3.77 5.88
C PHE A 128 -4.86 -3.59 5.61
N TYR A 129 -5.69 -3.41 6.64
CA TYR A 129 -7.13 -3.26 6.47
C TYR A 129 -7.44 -2.07 5.54
N TYR A 130 -8.21 -2.28 4.47
CA TYR A 130 -8.45 -1.27 3.42
C TYR A 130 -7.21 -0.79 2.66
N ALA A 131 -6.04 -1.44 2.73
CA ALA A 131 -4.95 -1.19 1.77
C ALA A 131 -5.31 -1.87 0.44
N SER A 132 -6.16 -1.22 -0.34
CA SER A 132 -6.87 -1.83 -1.47
C SER A 132 -5.95 -2.38 -2.55
N ASP A 133 -4.77 -1.80 -2.76
CA ASP A 133 -3.84 -2.24 -3.79
C ASP A 133 -2.85 -3.31 -3.26
N PHE A 134 -2.87 -3.61 -1.96
CA PHE A 134 -1.92 -4.53 -1.36
C PHE A 134 -2.17 -5.96 -1.86
N ASN A 135 -1.21 -6.48 -2.62
CA ASN A 135 -1.22 -7.82 -3.20
C ASN A 135 0.23 -8.31 -3.33
N GLN A 136 0.89 -8.55 -2.19
CA GLN A 136 2.30 -8.98 -2.13
C GLN A 136 2.43 -10.36 -1.49
N CYS A 137 3.41 -11.13 -1.97
CA CYS A 137 3.73 -12.43 -1.38
C CYS A 137 4.29 -12.25 0.03
N LEU A 138 3.66 -12.89 1.01
CA LEU A 138 4.14 -12.97 2.40
C LEU A 138 4.44 -14.43 2.73
N SER A 139 5.44 -14.99 2.04
CA SER A 139 5.75 -16.41 2.08
C SER A 139 6.36 -16.88 3.40
N THR A 140 7.05 -15.98 4.09
CA THR A 140 7.82 -16.32 5.29
C THR A 140 7.13 -15.93 6.58
N TRP A 141 6.06 -15.13 6.50
CA TRP A 141 5.44 -14.49 7.66
C TRP A 141 4.78 -15.48 8.61
N ALA A 142 4.12 -16.52 8.09
CA ALA A 142 3.55 -17.58 8.91
C ALA A 142 4.63 -18.15 9.85
N GLY A 143 5.71 -18.73 9.31
CA GLY A 143 6.77 -19.35 10.11
C GLY A 143 7.57 -18.38 11.00
N LYS A 144 7.45 -17.06 10.80
CA LYS A 144 8.12 -16.04 11.63
C LYS A 144 7.22 -15.46 12.72
N THR A 145 5.90 -15.53 12.58
CA THR A 145 4.96 -14.85 13.49
C THR A 145 4.66 -15.72 14.71
N PRO A 146 4.73 -15.18 15.95
CA PRO A 146 4.31 -15.93 17.14
C PRO A 146 2.82 -16.33 17.11
N ASP A 147 2.48 -17.49 17.68
CA ASP A 147 1.12 -18.05 17.65
C ASP A 147 0.06 -17.17 18.34
N ASN A 148 0.47 -16.29 19.25
CA ASN A 148 -0.41 -15.41 20.02
C ASN A 148 -0.61 -14.02 19.41
N VAL A 149 -0.01 -13.74 18.25
CA VAL A 149 -0.15 -12.42 17.62
C VAL A 149 -1.56 -12.20 17.11
N GLY A 150 -2.16 -11.07 17.48
CA GLY A 150 -3.45 -10.66 16.92
C GLY A 150 -3.32 -10.27 15.45
N THR A 151 -3.91 -11.05 14.55
CA THR A 151 -3.98 -10.80 13.09
C THR A 151 -5.41 -10.45 12.62
N ASN A 152 -6.30 -10.08 13.54
CA ASN A 152 -7.70 -9.80 13.24
C ASN A 152 -7.85 -8.75 12.13
N SER A 153 -8.56 -9.11 11.06
CA SER A 153 -8.82 -8.26 9.89
C SER A 153 -7.56 -7.61 9.30
N MET A 154 -6.40 -8.24 9.46
CA MET A 154 -5.12 -7.78 8.97
C MET A 154 -5.13 -7.54 7.46
N LEU A 155 -5.72 -8.45 6.67
CA LEU A 155 -5.73 -8.39 5.20
C LEU A 155 -7.13 -8.19 4.61
N ASP A 156 -8.14 -7.92 5.44
CA ASP A 156 -9.49 -7.62 4.96
C ASP A 156 -9.47 -6.37 4.06
N ARG A 157 -10.20 -6.42 2.94
CA ARG A 157 -10.31 -5.31 1.96
C ARG A 157 -8.99 -4.95 1.25
N THR A 158 -8.08 -5.92 1.11
CA THR A 158 -6.91 -5.86 0.23
C THR A 158 -7.21 -6.52 -1.13
N ASP A 159 -6.25 -6.53 -2.05
CA ASP A 159 -6.34 -7.24 -3.34
C ASP A 159 -5.75 -8.67 -3.26
N CYS A 160 -5.53 -9.20 -2.05
CA CYS A 160 -5.12 -10.59 -1.84
C CYS A 160 -6.21 -11.58 -2.31
N PRO A 161 -5.90 -12.57 -3.16
CA PRO A 161 -6.89 -13.43 -3.82
C PRO A 161 -7.73 -14.31 -2.89
N ASP A 162 -7.16 -14.74 -1.77
CA ASP A 162 -7.81 -15.76 -0.93
C ASP A 162 -8.78 -15.14 0.09
N GLY A 163 -8.90 -13.81 0.14
CA GLY A 163 -9.81 -13.11 1.05
C GLY A 163 -9.57 -13.43 2.54
N ILE A 164 -8.38 -13.91 2.89
CA ILE A 164 -8.02 -14.30 4.25
C ILE A 164 -7.86 -13.02 5.08
N GLY A 165 -8.95 -12.57 5.69
CA GLY A 165 -8.93 -11.39 6.57
C GLY A 165 -8.01 -11.54 7.79
N TYR A 166 -7.89 -12.76 8.30
CA TYR A 166 -7.23 -13.09 9.56
C TYR A 166 -6.23 -14.26 9.35
N PRO A 167 -5.02 -14.00 8.85
CA PRO A 167 -4.05 -15.05 8.57
C PRO A 167 -3.58 -15.77 9.86
N ASN A 168 -3.29 -17.06 9.75
CA ASN A 168 -2.84 -17.91 10.86
C ASN A 168 -1.31 -18.07 10.84
N ALA A 169 -0.65 -17.87 11.98
CA ALA A 169 0.80 -18.04 12.17
C ALA A 169 1.34 -19.38 11.67
N THR A 170 0.56 -20.45 11.73
CA THR A 170 1.02 -21.79 11.32
C THR A 170 0.77 -22.13 9.86
N ILE A 171 0.00 -21.30 9.13
CA ILE A 171 -0.47 -21.60 7.76
C ILE A 171 -0.12 -20.45 6.83
N GLY A 172 0.90 -20.64 6.00
CA GLY A 172 1.29 -19.72 4.93
C GLY A 172 1.16 -20.35 3.53
N PRO A 173 1.47 -19.61 2.46
CA PRO A 173 1.84 -18.19 2.45
C PRO A 173 0.65 -17.29 2.83
N TRP A 174 0.91 -16.04 3.20
CA TRP A 174 -0.16 -15.04 3.39
C TRP A 174 -0.28 -14.13 2.16
N CYS A 175 -1.48 -13.58 1.99
CA CYS A 175 -1.91 -12.74 0.87
C CYS A 175 -1.90 -13.42 -0.51
N GLN A 176 -0.74 -13.59 -1.15
CA GLN A 176 -0.63 -14.31 -2.43
C GLN A 176 -0.53 -15.81 -2.23
N ASN A 177 -0.90 -16.58 -3.24
CA ASN A 177 -0.85 -18.05 -3.22
C ASN A 177 0.08 -18.64 -4.30
N TYR A 178 0.18 -19.97 -4.36
CA TYR A 178 1.07 -20.68 -5.27
C TYR A 178 0.75 -20.43 -6.76
N THR A 179 -0.50 -20.10 -7.11
CA THR A 179 -0.86 -19.76 -8.50
C THR A 179 -0.24 -18.43 -8.95
N GLN A 180 0.16 -17.60 -7.99
CA GLN A 180 0.90 -16.34 -8.21
C GLN A 180 2.41 -16.50 -7.98
N GLY A 181 2.90 -17.72 -7.76
CA GLY A 181 4.31 -17.97 -7.48
C GLY A 181 4.74 -17.65 -6.04
N CYS A 182 3.78 -17.50 -5.11
CA CYS A 182 4.06 -17.33 -3.70
C CYS A 182 4.08 -18.70 -2.99
N PHE A 183 5.23 -19.09 -2.45
CA PHE A 183 5.44 -20.42 -1.88
C PHE A 183 5.89 -20.31 -0.43
N ALA A 184 5.14 -20.90 0.50
CA ALA A 184 5.55 -20.95 1.90
C ALA A 184 6.93 -21.60 2.07
N SER A 185 7.66 -21.17 3.11
CA SER A 185 8.94 -21.78 3.47
C SER A 185 8.82 -23.31 3.60
N GLY A 186 9.68 -24.04 2.89
CA GLY A 186 9.69 -25.51 2.88
C GLY A 186 8.83 -26.17 1.78
N PHE A 187 8.09 -25.40 0.98
CA PHE A 187 7.30 -25.91 -0.15
C PHE A 187 7.87 -25.40 -1.47
N GLU A 188 8.95 -26.01 -1.97
CA GLU A 188 9.49 -25.69 -3.31
C GLU A 188 8.56 -26.19 -4.44
N PRO A 189 8.56 -25.55 -5.63
CA PRO A 189 7.69 -25.91 -6.75
C PRO A 189 7.79 -27.38 -7.21
N SER A 190 8.91 -28.04 -6.94
CA SER A 190 9.15 -29.45 -7.28
C SER A 190 8.34 -30.44 -6.44
N GLN A 191 7.70 -30.00 -5.35
CA GLN A 191 6.89 -30.83 -4.44
C GLN A 191 5.37 -30.71 -4.66
N GLN A 192 4.93 -30.14 -5.79
CA GLN A 192 3.50 -30.05 -6.10
C GLN A 192 2.89 -31.45 -6.31
N PRO A 193 1.77 -31.81 -5.65
CA PRO A 193 1.00 -32.99 -6.04
C PRO A 193 0.55 -32.85 -7.49
N SER A 194 0.79 -33.87 -8.30
CA SER A 194 0.39 -33.94 -9.72
C SER A 194 -1.13 -33.89 -9.95
N ASP A 195 -1.92 -33.88 -8.89
CA ASP A 195 -3.34 -34.20 -8.91
C ASP A 195 -4.18 -32.96 -8.61
N LEU A 196 -4.13 -31.96 -9.50
CA LEU A 196 -5.20 -30.99 -9.64
C LEU A 196 -5.71 -31.04 -11.09
N PRO A 197 -7.03 -31.19 -11.30
CA PRO A 197 -7.58 -31.38 -12.63
C PRO A 197 -7.27 -30.15 -13.48
N SER A 198 -6.57 -30.39 -14.58
CA SER A 198 -6.36 -29.42 -15.64
C SER A 198 -7.73 -29.01 -16.18
N ASN A 199 -8.26 -27.87 -15.74
CA ASN A 199 -9.31 -27.17 -16.47
C ASN A 199 -8.67 -26.54 -17.71
N LYS A 200 -8.30 -27.41 -18.65
CA LYS A 200 -8.12 -27.06 -20.05
C LYS A 200 -9.50 -26.64 -20.56
N PRO A 201 -9.66 -25.47 -21.19
CA PRO A 201 -10.89 -25.17 -21.92
C PRO A 201 -11.07 -26.26 -22.98
N THR A 202 -12.10 -27.08 -22.83
CA THR A 202 -12.50 -28.04 -23.86
C THR A 202 -12.99 -27.27 -25.07
N ASP A 203 -12.46 -27.66 -26.23
CA ASP A 203 -12.78 -27.10 -27.53
C ASP A 203 -14.29 -26.97 -27.76
N VAL A 204 -14.74 -25.74 -28.01
CA VAL A 204 -16.07 -25.46 -28.55
C VAL A 204 -16.06 -25.90 -30.02
N PRO A 205 -16.96 -26.79 -30.47
CA PRO A 205 -17.00 -27.21 -31.87
C PRO A 205 -17.38 -26.05 -32.79
N THR A 206 -16.48 -25.72 -33.71
CA THR A 206 -16.68 -24.72 -34.75
C THR A 206 -17.72 -25.23 -35.75
N LYS A 207 -18.92 -24.66 -35.76
CA LYS A 207 -19.85 -24.82 -36.89
C LYS A 207 -19.40 -23.92 -38.03
N SER A 208 -19.23 -24.53 -39.21
CA SER A 208 -18.90 -23.86 -40.46
C SER A 208 -19.98 -22.85 -40.88
N PRO A 209 -19.61 -21.72 -41.50
CA PRO A 209 -20.58 -20.74 -42.01
C PRO A 209 -21.10 -21.12 -43.40
N THR A 210 -22.42 -21.13 -43.56
CA THR A 210 -23.11 -21.18 -44.85
C THR A 210 -23.26 -19.76 -45.42
N ASN A 211 -23.09 -19.65 -46.74
CA ASN A 211 -22.99 -18.43 -47.54
C ASN A 211 -24.24 -17.51 -47.53
N ALA A 212 -23.99 -16.18 -47.43
CA ALA A 212 -24.47 -15.02 -48.21
C ALA A 212 -26.01 -14.86 -48.51
N PRO A 213 -26.59 -13.63 -48.54
CA PRO A 213 -26.08 -12.51 -49.32
C PRO A 213 -26.08 -11.12 -48.67
N THR A 214 -25.17 -10.32 -49.23
CA THR A 214 -24.92 -8.89 -49.10
C THR A 214 -26.10 -8.03 -49.53
N ASN A 215 -26.43 -7.00 -48.73
CA ASN A 215 -27.01 -5.75 -49.21
C ASN A 215 -26.50 -4.58 -48.37
N SER A 216 -25.56 -3.81 -48.92
CA SER A 216 -25.26 -2.45 -48.47
C SER A 216 -26.24 -1.46 -49.10
N PRO A 217 -26.55 -0.36 -48.41
CA PRO A 217 -26.32 0.92 -49.07
C PRO A 217 -25.50 1.89 -48.21
N THR A 218 -24.51 2.48 -48.88
CA THR A 218 -23.97 3.83 -48.65
C THR A 218 -25.12 4.85 -48.51
N THR A 219 -25.09 5.94 -47.74
CA THR A 219 -24.19 7.10 -47.87
C THR A 219 -24.56 8.19 -46.82
N LYS A 220 -23.60 9.11 -46.56
CA LYS A 220 -23.74 10.56 -46.23
C LYS A 220 -24.02 11.01 -44.77
N ARG A 221 -22.93 11.48 -44.13
CA ARG A 221 -22.66 12.89 -43.74
C ARG A 221 -23.83 13.69 -43.12
N GLN A 222 -23.71 14.06 -41.84
CA GLN A 222 -24.03 15.41 -41.37
C GLN A 222 -23.21 15.82 -40.13
N LYS A 223 -22.45 16.91 -40.30
CA LYS A 223 -21.84 17.73 -39.23
C LYS A 223 -22.95 18.46 -38.48
N LYS A 224 -22.87 18.56 -37.15
CA LYS A 224 -23.38 19.72 -36.40
C LYS A 224 -22.27 20.35 -35.56
N LYS A 225 -21.75 21.46 -36.10
CA LYS A 225 -21.15 22.58 -35.35
C LYS A 225 -22.26 23.31 -34.60
N SER A 226 -21.94 23.88 -33.43
CA SER A 226 -22.43 25.16 -32.84
C SER A 226 -22.44 25.04 -31.29
N ILE A 227 -21.97 25.97 -30.43
CA ILE A 227 -21.53 27.37 -30.55
C ILE A 227 -20.51 27.65 -29.42
N LYS A 228 -19.44 28.39 -29.75
CA LYS A 228 -18.56 29.10 -28.81
C LYS A 228 -18.80 30.60 -29.05
N LYS A 229 -19.22 31.35 -28.02
CA LYS A 229 -19.17 32.83 -27.80
C LYS A 229 -20.16 33.12 -26.65
N THR A 230 -19.84 33.91 -25.61
CA THR A 230 -19.23 35.24 -25.68
C THR A 230 -18.53 35.66 -24.37
N LYS A 231 -17.42 36.36 -24.60
CA LYS A 231 -16.56 37.25 -23.79
C LYS A 231 -17.16 37.99 -22.56
N LYS A 232 -16.36 37.98 -21.48
CA LYS A 232 -15.59 39.13 -20.92
C LYS A 232 -16.36 40.42 -20.56
N GLN A 233 -16.67 40.58 -19.26
CA GLN A 233 -16.75 41.81 -18.43
C GLN A 233 -17.31 41.33 -17.07
N VAL A 234 -16.72 41.50 -15.89
CA VAL A 234 -16.33 42.75 -15.21
C VAL A 234 -15.21 42.44 -14.18
N LYS A 235 -13.99 42.90 -14.47
CA LYS A 235 -13.04 43.34 -13.43
C LYS A 235 -13.38 44.81 -13.18
N LYS A 236 -13.95 45.14 -12.00
CA LYS A 236 -13.88 46.43 -11.27
C LYS A 236 -15.03 46.51 -10.26
N LYS A 237 -14.78 46.07 -9.02
CA LYS A 237 -15.30 46.72 -7.81
C LYS A 237 -14.22 46.62 -6.72
N SER A 238 -13.25 47.50 -6.85
CA SER A 238 -12.34 47.94 -5.80
C SER A 238 -12.03 49.40 -6.14
N LYS A 239 -12.42 50.29 -5.21
CA LYS A 239 -12.35 51.77 -5.16
C LYS A 239 -13.70 52.51 -5.19
N LYS A 240 -13.93 53.22 -4.07
CA LYS A 240 -15.03 54.13 -3.65
C LYS A 240 -16.27 53.39 -3.15
N MET A 241 -16.72 53.49 -1.91
CA MET A 241 -16.48 54.42 -0.79
C MET A 241 -15.92 53.70 0.44
#